data_AF-A0A7Y5F3D7-F1
#
_entry.id   AF-A0A7Y5F3D7-F1
#
_cell.length_a   1.000
_cell.length_b   1.000
_cell.length_c   1.000
_cell.angle_alpha   90.00
_cell.angle_beta   90.00
_cell.angle_gamma   90.00
#
_symmetry.space_group_name_H-M   'P 1'
#
loop_
_entity.id
_entity.type
_entity.pdbx_description
1 polymer ?
#
loop_
_entity_poly.entity_id
_entity_poly.type
_entity_poly.pdbx_seq_one_letter_code
_entity_poly.pdbx_strand_id
1 'polypeptide(L)'
;MTDGEIDYSDIPPLDDNFFAKAKVYVPPSKRGNFVQVDEGVLAWFKAQGEEYQTMINEILKKYIEKQGAQLPKLAEEPAKYHVEKKLDE
;
A
#
# COMPACT_ATOMS: atom_id res chain seq x y z
N MET A 1 -6.98 -39.51 10.37
CA MET A 1 -5.93 -38.98 9.49
C MET A 1 -4.90 -38.33 10.37
N THR A 2 -3.69 -38.87 10.34
CA THR A 2 -2.51 -38.32 11.00
C THR A 2 -1.62 -37.68 9.96
N ASP A 3 -0.81 -36.69 10.34
CA ASP A 3 0.11 -36.03 9.42
C ASP A 3 1.05 -37.00 8.70
N GLY A 4 1.36 -38.15 9.32
CA GLY A 4 2.20 -39.20 8.72
C GLY A 4 1.53 -40.02 7.61
N GLU A 5 0.23 -39.86 7.39
CA GLU A 5 -0.52 -40.51 6.31
C GLU A 5 -0.62 -39.62 5.05
N ILE A 6 -0.06 -38.41 5.09
CA ILE A 6 -0.07 -37.46 3.96
C ILE A 6 1.08 -37.80 3.00
N ASP A 7 0.74 -38.04 1.73
CA ASP A 7 1.71 -38.21 0.65
C ASP A 7 2.18 -36.85 0.13
N TYR A 8 3.49 -36.63 0.12
CA TYR A 8 4.16 -35.41 -0.36
C TYR A 8 5.01 -35.66 -1.62
N SER A 9 4.84 -36.82 -2.27
CA SER A 9 5.65 -37.21 -3.44
C SER A 9 5.56 -36.23 -4.62
N ASP A 10 4.45 -35.50 -4.73
CA ASP A 10 4.19 -34.47 -5.72
C ASP A 10 4.63 -33.05 -5.31
N ILE A 11 4.85 -32.81 -4.01
CA ILE A 11 5.23 -31.50 -3.46
C ILE A 11 6.44 -31.69 -2.50
N PRO A 12 7.63 -31.98 -3.04
CA PRO A 12 8.81 -32.15 -2.21
C PRO A 12 9.15 -30.85 -1.45
N PRO A 13 9.77 -30.95 -0.26
CA PRO A 13 10.17 -29.79 0.51
C PRO A 13 11.17 -28.92 -0.26
N LEU A 14 11.06 -27.61 -0.09
CA LEU A 14 11.97 -26.63 -0.68
C LEU A 14 13.34 -26.73 -0.02
N ASP A 15 14.40 -26.68 -0.82
CA ASP A 15 15.78 -26.79 -0.35
C ASP A 15 16.44 -25.42 -0.11
N ASP A 16 17.60 -25.42 0.55
CA ASP A 16 18.33 -24.19 0.84
C ASP A 16 18.77 -23.44 -0.43
N ASN A 17 18.96 -24.15 -1.55
CA ASN A 17 19.31 -23.53 -2.83
C ASN A 17 18.15 -22.70 -3.41
N PHE A 18 16.91 -23.15 -3.21
CA PHE A 18 15.73 -22.40 -3.54
C PHE A 18 15.70 -21.09 -2.75
N PHE A 19 15.87 -21.16 -1.42
CA PHE A 19 15.87 -19.97 -0.57
C PHE A 19 17.03 -19.02 -0.83
N ALA A 20 18.22 -19.54 -1.18
CA ALA A 20 19.39 -18.73 -1.54
C ALA A 20 19.16 -17.87 -2.80
N LYS A 21 18.27 -18.29 -3.70
CA LYS A 21 17.92 -17.57 -4.93
C LYS A 21 16.56 -16.87 -4.84
N ALA A 22 15.81 -17.09 -3.77
CA ALA A 22 14.50 -16.51 -3.57
C ALA A 22 14.63 -14.99 -3.41
N LYS A 23 13.80 -14.25 -4.15
CA LYS A 23 13.64 -12.81 -3.94
C LYS A 23 12.54 -12.60 -2.91
N VAL A 24 12.87 -11.95 -1.80
CA VAL A 24 11.88 -11.49 -0.83
C VAL A 24 11.02 -10.43 -1.51
N TYR A 25 9.77 -10.78 -1.78
CA TYR A 25 8.76 -9.84 -2.26
C TYR A 25 8.00 -9.29 -1.05
N VAL A 26 8.19 -8.00 -0.77
CA VAL A 26 7.34 -7.28 0.17
C VAL A 26 6.29 -6.54 -0.64
N PRO A 27 4.99 -6.88 -0.51
CA PRO A 27 3.93 -6.15 -1.18
C PRO A 27 4.01 -4.65 -0.83
N PRO A 28 3.92 -3.74 -1.80
CA PRO A 28 3.95 -2.29 -1.57
C PRO A 28 2.90 -1.79 -0.56
N SER A 29 1.83 -2.57 -0.36
CA SER A 29 0.66 -2.25 0.45
C SER A 29 0.89 -2.22 1.97
N LYS A 30 2.08 -2.57 2.49
CA LYS A 30 2.36 -2.55 3.94
C LYS A 30 3.03 -1.29 4.48
N ARG A 31 3.23 -0.24 3.67
CA ARG A 31 3.70 1.07 4.18
C ARG A 31 2.53 2.02 4.40
N GLY A 32 1.77 1.78 5.46
CA GLY A 32 0.74 2.71 5.93
C GLY A 32 1.37 3.98 6.49
N ASN A 33 1.78 4.91 5.64
CA ASN A 33 2.22 6.24 6.07
C ASN A 33 0.98 7.11 6.31
N PHE A 34 0.42 7.04 7.52
CA PHE A 34 -0.72 7.86 7.91
C PHE A 34 -0.27 9.24 8.39
N VAL A 35 -0.95 10.28 7.93
CA VAL A 35 -0.80 11.65 8.42
C VAL A 35 -2.12 12.05 9.08
N GLN A 36 -2.03 12.64 10.27
CA GLN A 36 -3.19 13.19 10.94
C GLN A 36 -3.57 14.53 10.30
N VAL A 37 -4.84 14.66 9.93
CA VAL A 37 -5.44 15.89 9.39
C VAL A 37 -6.48 16.38 10.37
N ASP A 38 -6.61 17.71 10.51
CA ASP A 38 -7.68 18.32 11.30
C ASP A 38 -9.06 17.85 10.83
N GLU A 39 -9.98 17.65 11.78
CA GLU A 39 -11.30 17.08 11.51
C GLU A 39 -12.13 18.00 10.59
N GLY A 40 -12.09 19.31 10.81
CA GLY A 40 -12.81 20.28 9.98
C GLY A 40 -12.28 20.32 8.55
N VAL A 41 -10.95 20.25 8.41
CA VAL A 41 -10.30 20.17 7.09
C VAL A 41 -10.69 18.89 6.37
N LEU A 42 -10.67 17.74 7.06
CA LEU A 42 -11.07 16.46 6.48
C LEU A 42 -12.54 16.46 6.08
N ALA A 43 -13.43 17.02 6.92
CA ALA A 43 -14.85 17.12 6.61
C ALA A 43 -15.10 17.98 5.36
N TRP A 44 -14.39 19.10 5.22
CA TRP A 44 -14.47 19.94 4.03
C TRP A 44 -14.04 19.20 2.77
N PHE A 45 -12.95 18.42 2.83
CA PHE A 45 -12.47 17.60 1.72
C PHE A 45 -13.46 16.50 1.33
N LYS A 46 -14.00 15.78 2.33
CA LYS A 46 -15.02 14.74 2.09
C LYS A 46 -16.28 15.31 1.41
N ALA A 47 -16.64 16.56 1.72
CA ALA A 47 -17.76 17.24 1.08
C ALA A 47 -17.53 17.58 -0.42
N GLN A 48 -16.27 17.55 -0.90
CA GLN A 48 -15.95 17.80 -2.32
C GLN A 48 -16.19 16.58 -3.21
N GLY A 49 -16.32 15.36 -2.65
CA GLY A 49 -16.62 14.13 -3.39
C GLY A 49 -15.82 12.91 -2.95
N GLU A 50 -16.04 11.78 -3.63
CA GLU A 50 -15.41 10.48 -3.28
C GLU A 50 -13.87 10.48 -3.46
N GLU A 51 -13.33 11.35 -4.32
CA GLU A 51 -11.90 11.45 -4.64
C GLU A 51 -11.12 12.41 -3.71
N TYR A 52 -11.63 12.66 -2.50
CA TYR A 52 -11.04 13.64 -1.58
C TYR A 52 -9.58 13.32 -1.19
N GLN A 53 -9.21 12.03 -1.12
CA GLN A 53 -7.83 11.62 -0.85
C GLN A 53 -6.88 12.02 -1.98
N THR A 54 -7.30 11.81 -3.23
CA THR A 54 -6.59 12.25 -4.43
C THR A 54 -6.44 13.77 -4.44
N MET A 55 -7.50 14.50 -4.09
CA MET A 55 -7.49 15.97 -4.01
C MET A 55 -6.51 16.50 -2.95
N ILE A 56 -6.49 15.90 -1.76
CA ILE A 56 -5.52 16.24 -0.69
C ILE A 56 -4.10 16.07 -1.20
N ASN A 57 -3.80 14.92 -1.82
CA ASN A 57 -2.47 14.65 -2.37
C ASN A 57 -2.06 15.68 -3.44
N GLU A 58 -2.94 16.01 -4.38
CA GLU A 58 -2.63 17.00 -5.43
C GLU A 58 -2.37 18.40 -4.87
N ILE A 59 -3.11 18.82 -3.83
CA ILE A 59 -2.88 20.11 -3.16
C ILE A 59 -1.52 20.12 -2.45
N LEU A 60 -1.18 19.03 -1.75
CA LEU A 60 0.12 18.92 -1.08
C LEU A 60 1.27 18.95 -2.07
N LYS A 61 1.15 18.27 -3.24
CA LYS A 61 2.15 18.34 -4.31
C LYS A 61 2.38 19.77 -4.78
N LYS A 62 1.31 20.50 -5.11
CA LYS A 62 1.38 21.90 -5.55
C LYS A 62 1.99 22.82 -4.48
N TYR A 63 1.69 22.58 -3.21
CA TYR A 63 2.29 23.33 -2.12
C TYR A 63 3.81 23.12 -2.05
N ILE A 64 4.27 21.87 -2.16
CA ILE A 64 5.70 21.52 -2.15
C ILE A 64 6.43 22.17 -3.34
N GLU A 65 5.86 22.09 -4.55
CA GLU A 65 6.40 22.73 -5.75
C GLU A 65 6.54 24.25 -5.57
N LYS A 66 5.52 24.89 -4.96
CA LYS A 66 5.55 26.33 -4.66
C LYS A 66 6.66 26.70 -3.67
N GLN A 67 7.04 25.80 -2.76
CA GLN A 67 8.16 26.01 -1.84
C GLN A 67 9.54 25.81 -2.51
N GLY A 68 9.59 25.51 -3.81
CA GLY A 68 10.83 25.26 -4.54
C GLY A 68 11.48 23.91 -4.21
N ALA A 69 10.78 23.06 -3.45
CA ALA A 69 11.22 21.71 -3.15
C ALA A 69 10.75 20.75 -4.25
N GLN A 70 11.60 19.80 -4.61
CA GLN A 70 11.23 18.73 -5.54
C GLN A 70 10.83 17.49 -4.76
N LEU A 71 9.65 16.95 -5.06
CA LEU A 71 9.24 15.65 -4.52
C LEU A 71 10.27 14.59 -4.93
N PRO A 72 10.74 13.75 -3.99
CA PRO A 72 11.64 12.66 -4.34
C PRO A 72 10.94 11.72 -5.32
N LYS A 73 11.67 11.30 -6.37
CA LYS A 73 11.19 10.26 -7.26
C LYS A 73 11.13 8.95 -6.47
N LEU A 74 9.92 8.55 -6.07
CA LEU A 74 9.70 7.22 -5.52
C LEU A 74 10.03 6.20 -6.61
N ALA A 75 10.88 5.23 -6.29
CA ALA A 75 11.35 4.21 -7.24
C ALA A 75 10.24 3.27 -7.75
N GLU A 76 9.02 3.39 -7.20
CA GLU A 76 7.83 2.64 -7.58
C GLU A 76 6.65 3.61 -7.56
N GLU A 77 5.84 3.64 -8.63
CA GLU A 77 4.56 4.36 -8.58
C GLU A 77 3.75 3.76 -7.42
N PRO A 78 3.19 4.60 -6.52
CA PRO A 78 2.34 4.07 -5.46
C PRO A 78 1.22 3.30 -6.15
N ALA A 79 1.11 2.01 -5.80
CA ALA A 79 0.01 1.18 -6.27
C ALA A 79 -1.29 1.98 -6.12
N LYS A 80 -2.04 2.12 -7.22
CA LYS A 80 -3.32 2.83 -7.21
C LYS A 80 -4.12 2.30 -6.03
N TYR A 81 -4.34 3.14 -5.03
CA TYR A 81 -5.11 2.77 -3.87
C TYR A 81 -6.55 2.54 -4.36
N HIS A 82 -6.92 1.28 -4.62
CA HIS A 82 -8.31 0.88 -4.53
C HIS A 82 -8.59 0.90 -3.04
N VAL A 83 -9.22 1.97 -2.57
CA VAL A 83 -9.90 1.93 -1.27
C VAL A 83 -11.03 0.94 -1.47
N GLU A 84 -10.81 -0.33 -1.10
CA GLU A 84 -11.93 -1.25 -0.91
C GLU A 84 -12.87 -0.54 0.07
N LYS A 85 -14.06 -0.17 -0.41
CA LYS A 85 -15.17 0.25 0.45
C LYS A 85 -15.43 -0.95 1.37
N LYS A 86 -14.77 -0.98 2.53
CA LYS A 86 -15.28 -1.67 3.71
C LYS A 86 -16.56 -0.90 4.05
N LEU A 87 -17.66 -1.39 3.50
CA LEU A 87 -18.99 -1.08 4.00
C LEU A 87 -18.99 -1.67 5.41
N ASP A 88 -18.98 -0.80 6.41
CA ASP A 88 -19.29 -1.19 7.77
C ASP A 88 -20.82 -1.46 7.79
N GLU A 89 -21.20 -2.74 7.86
CA GLU A 89 -22.54 -3.21 8.26
C GLU A 89 -22.46 -3.82 9.67
#